data_AF-A0A3D0V8I3-F1
#
_entry.id   AF-A0A3D0V8I3-F1
#
_cell.length_a   1.000
_cell.length_b   1.000
_cell.length_c   1.000
_cell.angle_alpha   90.00
_cell.angle_beta   90.00
_cell.angle_gamma   90.00
#
_symmetry.space_group_name_H-M   'P 1'
#
loop_
_entity.id
_entity.type
_entity.pdbx_description
1 polymer ?
#
loop_
_entity_poly.entity_id
_entity_poly.type
_entity_poly.pdbx_seq_one_letter_code
_entity_poly.pdbx_strand_id
1 'polypeptide(L)'
;IMLAGLQGAGKTTLAGKLAKWLKSQGHSPILVACDLQRPNAVTQLQIVGKRAGVPVFAPHPGATSELEHPAGDPVAVARAGVEEARQKLHDVVIVDTAGRLGVDAEMMEQAREIRRAIVPNEVLFVIDSMIGQDAVNTAVAFDEGVNFTGIVLSKLDGDARGGAALSVASVTGKPVMFASTGEGVDDFELFHPDRMASRILDMGDVLTLIEQAEKNWDKDEAARMAKKFADQEDFTLDDFLSQMQQIRNMGSMKKMLMMMPGAAGIRQQLENFDEREIDRVEAIVRSMTPHERVAPKIINGSRRARIARGSGVHVSEVNGLLERFAQAQKMMKKMAQGGGMPGMPGMPGMGGPGGARKGGKNAPKKKARSGNPAKAAQELKDAEARRAGAAKALPTGAAFGQQAGDFDPSQLNLPKGFDKFLGK
;
A
#
# COMPACT_ATOMS: atom_id res chain seq x y z
N ILE A 1 -26.30 -0.98 2.67
CA ILE A 1 -25.30 -2.05 2.54
C ILE A 1 -25.45 -2.99 3.73
N MET A 2 -25.58 -4.28 3.50
CA MET A 2 -25.61 -5.32 4.55
C MET A 2 -24.34 -6.17 4.45
N LEU A 3 -23.63 -6.35 5.56
CA LEU A 3 -22.46 -7.23 5.61
C LEU A 3 -22.88 -8.60 6.12
N ALA A 4 -22.58 -9.65 5.36
CA ALA A 4 -22.81 -11.04 5.71
C ALA A 4 -21.52 -11.85 5.57
N GLY A 5 -21.45 -13.03 6.18
CA GLY A 5 -20.27 -13.89 6.05
C GLY A 5 -19.88 -14.62 7.32
N LEU A 6 -18.84 -15.43 7.20
CA LEU A 6 -18.43 -16.36 8.24
C LEU A 6 -18.01 -15.68 9.55
N GLN A 7 -18.13 -16.40 10.66
CA GLN A 7 -17.55 -15.97 11.93
C GLN A 7 -16.03 -15.79 11.77
N GLY A 8 -15.48 -14.71 12.32
CA GLY A 8 -14.05 -14.42 12.22
C GLY A 8 -13.56 -13.90 10.85
N ALA A 9 -14.45 -13.78 9.84
CA ALA A 9 -14.11 -13.26 8.52
C ALA A 9 -13.82 -11.74 8.49
N GLY A 10 -13.96 -11.02 9.60
CA GLY A 10 -13.60 -9.60 9.70
C GLY A 10 -14.71 -8.61 9.31
N LYS A 11 -16.00 -9.00 9.34
CA LYS A 11 -17.15 -8.11 9.03
C LYS A 11 -17.15 -6.78 9.79
N THR A 12 -17.03 -6.83 11.11
CA THR A 12 -17.03 -5.63 11.97
C THR A 12 -15.86 -4.69 11.64
N THR A 13 -14.67 -5.25 11.38
CA THR A 13 -13.50 -4.46 10.94
C THR A 13 -13.73 -3.86 9.55
N LEU A 14 -14.25 -4.66 8.62
CA LEU A 14 -14.60 -4.22 7.28
C LEU A 14 -15.62 -3.08 7.29
N ALA A 15 -16.63 -3.14 8.17
CA ALA A 15 -17.65 -2.10 8.30
C ALA A 15 -17.02 -0.72 8.51
N GLY A 16 -16.06 -0.61 9.43
CA GLY A 16 -15.35 0.65 9.68
C GLY A 16 -14.49 1.11 8.52
N LYS A 17 -13.78 0.17 7.87
CA LYS A 17 -12.95 0.45 6.70
C LYS A 17 -13.78 0.98 5.53
N LEU A 18 -14.86 0.28 5.20
CA LEU A 18 -15.80 0.67 4.15
C LEU A 18 -16.43 2.03 4.47
N ALA A 19 -16.83 2.26 5.71
CA ALA A 19 -17.37 3.55 6.12
C ALA A 19 -16.34 4.69 5.99
N LYS A 20 -15.08 4.47 6.38
CA LYS A 20 -14.02 5.46 6.18
C LYS A 20 -13.76 5.74 4.70
N TRP A 21 -13.74 4.70 3.86
CA TRP A 21 -13.53 4.80 2.42
C TRP A 21 -14.67 5.54 1.69
N LEU A 22 -15.92 5.35 2.12
CA LEU A 22 -17.05 6.12 1.63
C LEU A 22 -17.00 7.57 2.11
N LYS A 23 -16.66 7.78 3.37
CA LYS A 23 -16.50 9.12 3.95
C LYS A 23 -15.42 9.94 3.24
N SER A 24 -14.30 9.32 2.86
CA SER A 24 -13.24 10.01 2.10
C SER A 24 -13.66 10.39 0.68
N GLN A 25 -14.74 9.81 0.16
CA GLN A 25 -15.36 10.19 -1.12
C GLN A 25 -16.48 11.23 -0.97
N GLY A 26 -16.69 11.77 0.25
CA GLY A 26 -17.68 12.80 0.51
C GLY A 26 -19.06 12.28 0.93
N HIS A 27 -19.22 10.97 1.14
CA HIS A 27 -20.45 10.39 1.70
C HIS A 27 -20.54 10.58 3.21
N SER A 28 -21.75 10.44 3.76
CA SER A 28 -22.07 10.52 5.18
C SER A 28 -22.58 9.16 5.69
N PRO A 29 -21.69 8.16 5.88
CA PRO A 29 -22.11 6.83 6.30
C PRO A 29 -22.53 6.77 7.78
N ILE A 30 -23.31 5.76 8.11
CA ILE A 30 -23.63 5.34 9.49
C ILE A 30 -23.52 3.82 9.60
N LEU A 31 -22.95 3.34 10.72
CA LEU A 31 -22.84 1.92 11.04
C LEU A 31 -24.03 1.49 11.92
N VAL A 32 -24.56 0.29 11.72
CA VAL A 32 -25.66 -0.28 12.50
C VAL A 32 -25.22 -1.61 13.12
N ALA A 33 -25.31 -1.70 14.45
CA ALA A 33 -24.85 -2.84 15.23
C ALA A 33 -25.92 -3.94 15.35
N CYS A 34 -25.97 -4.88 14.39
CA CYS A 34 -26.92 -6.00 14.42
C CYS A 34 -26.33 -7.32 14.95
N ASP A 35 -25.02 -7.40 15.20
CA ASP A 35 -24.41 -8.51 15.94
C ASP A 35 -24.64 -8.33 17.45
N LEU A 36 -25.84 -8.69 17.91
CA LEU A 36 -26.21 -8.61 19.33
C LEU A 36 -25.75 -9.82 20.13
N GLN A 37 -25.45 -10.94 19.47
CA GLN A 37 -25.19 -12.23 20.12
C GLN A 37 -23.72 -12.43 20.48
N ARG A 38 -22.79 -11.94 19.67
CA ARG A 38 -21.36 -12.10 19.94
C ARG A 38 -20.94 -11.18 21.11
N PRO A 39 -20.25 -11.70 22.13
CA PRO A 39 -19.77 -10.89 23.25
C PRO A 39 -18.98 -9.67 22.77
N ASN A 40 -19.35 -8.49 23.28
CA ASN A 40 -18.71 -7.21 22.98
C ASN A 40 -18.69 -6.80 21.50
N ALA A 41 -19.50 -7.41 20.63
CA ALA A 41 -19.52 -7.06 19.20
C ALA A 41 -20.02 -5.63 18.95
N VAL A 42 -21.06 -5.19 19.69
CA VAL A 42 -21.55 -3.81 19.65
C VAL A 42 -20.46 -2.84 20.07
N THR A 43 -19.81 -3.09 21.21
CA THR A 43 -18.68 -2.28 21.71
C THR A 43 -17.53 -2.23 20.71
N GLN A 44 -17.20 -3.36 20.08
CA GLN A 44 -16.19 -3.42 19.04
C GLN A 44 -16.56 -2.53 17.84
N LEU A 45 -17.81 -2.59 17.36
CA LEU A 45 -18.27 -1.75 16.26
C LEU A 45 -18.23 -0.26 16.65
N GLN A 46 -18.58 0.10 17.88
CA GLN A 46 -18.46 1.47 18.38
C GLN A 46 -17.01 1.98 18.38
N ILE A 47 -16.06 1.15 18.82
CA ILE A 47 -14.63 1.47 18.78
C ILE A 47 -14.16 1.65 17.32
N VAL A 48 -14.57 0.74 16.44
CA VAL A 48 -14.24 0.79 15.01
C VAL A 48 -14.84 2.05 14.35
N GLY A 49 -16.10 2.37 14.63
CA GLY A 49 -16.75 3.60 14.16
C GLY A 49 -16.06 4.86 14.65
N LYS A 50 -15.65 4.90 15.93
CA LYS A 50 -14.85 6.01 16.48
C LYS A 50 -13.52 6.17 15.74
N ARG A 51 -12.81 5.07 15.44
CA ARG A 51 -11.55 5.10 14.67
C ARG A 51 -11.76 5.53 13.22
N ALA A 52 -12.87 5.15 12.60
CA ALA A 52 -13.26 5.60 11.27
C ALA A 52 -13.79 7.05 11.24
N GLY A 53 -14.15 7.60 12.40
CA GLY A 53 -14.81 8.90 12.53
C GLY A 53 -16.24 8.88 11.99
N VAL A 54 -16.96 7.77 12.14
CA VAL A 54 -18.30 7.52 11.61
C VAL A 54 -19.25 7.18 12.76
N PRO A 55 -20.49 7.72 12.77
CA PRO A 55 -21.47 7.39 13.81
C PRO A 55 -21.88 5.92 13.77
N VAL A 56 -22.23 5.40 14.95
CA VAL A 56 -22.72 4.02 15.12
C VAL A 56 -24.07 4.05 15.82
N PHE A 57 -25.08 3.48 15.17
CA PHE A 57 -26.39 3.21 15.76
C PHE A 57 -26.34 1.88 16.50
N ALA A 58 -26.42 1.95 17.82
CA ALA A 58 -26.34 0.82 18.74
C ALA A 58 -27.33 1.04 19.90
N PRO A 59 -28.64 0.77 19.71
CA PRO A 59 -29.68 1.02 20.71
C PRO A 59 -29.65 0.02 21.87
N HIS A 60 -28.95 -1.11 21.70
CA HIS A 60 -28.74 -2.13 22.72
C HIS A 60 -27.25 -2.35 22.94
N PRO A 61 -26.82 -2.71 24.17
CA PRO A 61 -25.41 -3.00 24.46
C PRO A 61 -24.92 -4.33 23.84
N GLY A 62 -25.84 -5.18 23.34
CA GLY A 62 -25.53 -6.55 22.93
C GLY A 62 -25.21 -7.47 24.12
N ALA A 63 -24.76 -8.69 23.83
CA ALA A 63 -24.29 -9.63 24.84
C ALA A 63 -22.96 -9.14 25.46
N THR A 64 -22.86 -9.14 26.79
CA THR A 64 -21.61 -8.79 27.49
C THR A 64 -20.81 -10.02 27.91
N SER A 65 -21.46 -11.18 27.98
CA SER A 65 -20.81 -12.49 28.18
C SER A 65 -21.53 -13.59 27.39
N GLU A 66 -20.89 -14.74 27.21
CA GLU A 66 -21.48 -15.91 26.53
C GLU A 66 -22.66 -16.54 27.30
N LEU A 67 -22.81 -16.22 28.58
CA LEU A 67 -23.86 -16.77 29.45
C LEU A 67 -25.11 -15.89 29.50
N GLU A 68 -25.06 -14.69 28.91
CA GLU A 68 -26.18 -13.76 28.89
C GLU A 68 -27.07 -13.96 27.66
N HIS A 69 -28.38 -13.87 27.87
CA HIS A 69 -29.31 -13.80 26.77
C HIS A 69 -29.21 -12.41 26.13
N PRO A 70 -28.92 -12.31 24.83
CA PRO A 70 -28.76 -11.03 24.17
C PRO A 70 -30.06 -10.23 24.23
N ALA A 71 -29.97 -8.98 24.67
CA ALA A 71 -31.10 -8.06 24.66
C ALA A 71 -31.26 -7.44 23.26
N GLY A 72 -32.45 -7.61 22.67
CA GLY A 72 -32.86 -6.95 21.44
C GLY A 72 -33.00 -7.87 20.24
N ASP A 73 -33.80 -7.43 19.27
CA ASP A 73 -34.03 -8.12 18.00
C ASP A 73 -33.16 -7.49 16.89
N PRO A 74 -32.22 -8.23 16.27
CA PRO A 74 -31.39 -7.72 15.17
C PRO A 74 -32.20 -7.15 14.00
N VAL A 75 -33.38 -7.69 13.72
CA VAL A 75 -34.26 -7.21 12.64
C VAL A 75 -34.84 -5.84 13.00
N ALA A 76 -35.35 -5.67 14.22
CA ALA A 76 -35.80 -4.39 14.75
C ALA A 76 -34.67 -3.34 14.76
N VAL A 77 -33.46 -3.73 15.20
CA VAL A 77 -32.29 -2.83 15.18
C VAL A 77 -31.92 -2.40 13.76
N ALA A 78 -31.94 -3.32 12.80
CA ALA A 78 -31.66 -3.01 11.41
C ALA A 78 -32.65 -1.99 10.83
N ARG A 79 -33.97 -2.19 11.08
CA ARG A 79 -35.02 -1.25 10.66
C ARG A 79 -34.85 0.12 11.31
N ALA A 80 -34.64 0.15 12.62
CA ALA A 80 -34.46 1.38 13.36
C ALA A 80 -33.19 2.14 12.91
N GLY A 81 -32.11 1.43 12.59
CA GLY A 81 -30.88 2.04 12.07
C GLY A 81 -31.05 2.66 10.68
N VAL A 82 -31.84 2.04 9.80
CA VAL A 82 -32.18 2.64 8.50
C VAL A 82 -33.06 3.88 8.68
N GLU A 83 -33.99 3.85 9.61
CA GLU A 83 -34.87 4.99 9.90
C GLU A 83 -34.09 6.16 10.54
N GLU A 84 -33.22 5.87 11.50
CA GLU A 84 -32.28 6.84 12.08
C GLU A 84 -31.44 7.52 10.98
N ALA A 85 -30.92 6.75 10.03
CA ALA A 85 -30.15 7.26 8.92
C ALA A 85 -30.96 8.25 8.06
N ARG A 86 -32.23 7.93 7.78
CA ARG A 86 -33.14 8.82 7.04
C ARG A 86 -33.42 10.10 7.82
N GLN A 87 -33.71 10.00 9.12
CA GLN A 87 -34.00 11.14 9.98
C GLN A 87 -32.80 12.08 10.12
N LYS A 88 -31.59 11.53 10.18
CA LYS A 88 -30.33 12.28 10.32
C LYS A 88 -29.64 12.59 8.99
N LEU A 89 -30.28 12.30 7.85
CA LEU A 89 -29.79 12.57 6.50
C LEU A 89 -28.42 11.93 6.19
N HIS A 90 -28.19 10.73 6.69
CA HIS A 90 -27.11 9.87 6.24
C HIS A 90 -27.46 9.25 4.88
N ASP A 91 -26.51 9.25 3.95
CA ASP A 91 -26.71 8.74 2.59
C ASP A 91 -26.36 7.26 2.45
N VAL A 92 -25.51 6.72 3.33
CA VAL A 92 -25.13 5.30 3.32
C VAL A 92 -25.31 4.65 4.69
N VAL A 93 -26.03 3.54 4.74
CA VAL A 93 -26.19 2.69 5.92
C VAL A 93 -25.40 1.40 5.74
N ILE A 94 -24.54 1.07 6.69
CA ILE A 94 -23.79 -0.19 6.72
C ILE A 94 -24.25 -1.00 7.93
N VAL A 95 -24.90 -2.13 7.67
CA VAL A 95 -25.39 -3.04 8.71
C VAL A 95 -24.38 -4.16 8.94
N ASP A 96 -23.80 -4.20 10.15
CA ASP A 96 -22.90 -5.28 10.59
C ASP A 96 -23.70 -6.38 11.27
N THR A 97 -23.83 -7.54 10.64
CA THR A 97 -24.56 -8.69 11.19
C THR A 97 -23.65 -9.67 11.90
N ALA A 98 -24.24 -10.54 12.73
CA ALA A 98 -23.53 -11.67 13.32
C ALA A 98 -22.82 -12.53 12.27
N GLY A 99 -21.67 -13.10 12.66
CA GLY A 99 -21.00 -14.14 11.89
C GLY A 99 -21.65 -15.49 12.07
N ARG A 100 -21.61 -16.31 11.03
CA ARG A 100 -22.33 -17.60 11.00
C ARG A 100 -21.43 -18.68 10.44
N LEU A 101 -21.62 -19.92 10.86
CA LEU A 101 -21.09 -21.08 10.13
C LEU A 101 -22.09 -21.40 9.00
N GLY A 102 -21.60 -21.79 7.82
CA GLY A 102 -22.43 -22.00 6.61
C GLY A 102 -23.51 -23.10 6.71
N VAL A 103 -23.77 -23.64 7.91
CA VAL A 103 -24.68 -24.76 8.18
C VAL A 103 -25.72 -24.46 9.26
N ASP A 104 -25.73 -23.27 9.86
CA ASP A 104 -26.74 -22.92 10.87
C ASP A 104 -28.01 -22.33 10.21
N ALA A 105 -29.07 -23.13 10.17
CA ALA A 105 -30.33 -22.79 9.50
C ALA A 105 -31.10 -21.66 10.19
N GLU A 106 -31.09 -21.60 11.52
CA GLU A 106 -31.78 -20.56 12.30
C GLU A 106 -31.13 -19.21 12.06
N MET A 107 -29.80 -19.21 12.09
CA MET A 107 -28.99 -18.04 11.81
C MET A 107 -29.13 -17.55 10.35
N MET A 108 -29.19 -18.46 9.38
CA MET A 108 -29.45 -18.10 7.98
C MET A 108 -30.83 -17.46 7.78
N GLU A 109 -31.85 -17.93 8.51
CA GLU A 109 -33.17 -17.29 8.47
C GLU A 109 -33.12 -15.88 9.04
N GLN A 110 -32.44 -15.65 10.16
CA GLN A 110 -32.28 -14.30 10.72
C GLN A 110 -31.61 -13.33 9.73
N ALA A 111 -30.60 -13.79 8.96
CA ALA A 111 -30.01 -12.96 7.91
C ALA A 111 -30.99 -12.65 6.78
N ARG A 112 -31.83 -13.61 6.38
CA ARG A 112 -32.92 -13.39 5.42
C ARG A 112 -33.94 -12.40 5.96
N GLU A 113 -34.32 -12.51 7.23
CA GLU A 113 -35.27 -11.60 7.86
C GLU A 113 -34.75 -10.17 7.91
N ILE A 114 -33.48 -9.97 8.30
CA ILE A 114 -32.83 -8.65 8.22
C ILE A 114 -32.88 -8.12 6.80
N ARG A 115 -32.50 -8.94 5.80
CA ARG A 115 -32.52 -8.54 4.38
C ARG A 115 -33.92 -8.16 3.91
N ARG A 116 -34.94 -8.97 4.22
CA ARG A 116 -36.35 -8.69 3.89
C ARG A 116 -36.84 -7.40 4.56
N ALA A 117 -36.40 -7.15 5.79
CA ALA A 117 -36.80 -5.98 6.57
C ALA A 117 -36.23 -4.66 6.05
N ILE A 118 -34.96 -4.65 5.61
CA ILE A 118 -34.28 -3.41 5.22
C ILE A 118 -34.10 -3.24 3.71
N VAL A 119 -34.32 -4.30 2.92
CA VAL A 119 -34.18 -4.33 1.46
C VAL A 119 -32.87 -3.64 1.00
N PRO A 120 -31.71 -4.19 1.40
CA PRO A 120 -30.43 -3.52 1.15
C PRO A 120 -30.11 -3.50 -0.35
N ASN A 121 -29.59 -2.38 -0.85
CA ASN A 121 -29.11 -2.28 -2.23
C ASN A 121 -27.97 -3.24 -2.53
N GLU A 122 -27.06 -3.39 -1.56
CA GLU A 122 -25.89 -4.26 -1.65
C GLU A 122 -25.81 -5.15 -0.42
N VAL A 123 -25.55 -6.43 -0.66
CA VAL A 123 -25.24 -7.44 0.36
C VAL A 123 -23.83 -7.94 0.08
N LEU A 124 -22.90 -7.59 0.96
CA LEU A 124 -21.48 -7.94 0.79
C LEU A 124 -21.17 -9.21 1.59
N PHE A 125 -20.73 -10.25 0.90
CA PHE A 125 -20.25 -11.48 1.51
C PHE A 125 -18.76 -11.36 1.82
N VAL A 126 -18.45 -11.29 3.11
CA VAL A 126 -17.08 -11.15 3.62
C VAL A 126 -16.47 -12.51 3.83
N ILE A 127 -15.35 -12.76 3.16
CA ILE A 127 -14.59 -13.99 3.23
C ILE A 127 -13.14 -13.69 3.61
N ASP A 128 -12.59 -14.51 4.49
CA ASP A 128 -11.17 -14.49 4.83
C ASP A 128 -10.37 -15.20 3.73
N SER A 129 -9.33 -14.56 3.21
CA SER A 129 -8.48 -15.12 2.16
C SER A 129 -7.81 -16.44 2.54
N MET A 130 -7.71 -16.78 3.83
CA MET A 130 -7.17 -18.04 4.32
C MET A 130 -8.14 -19.21 4.24
N ILE A 131 -9.45 -18.96 4.13
CA ILE A 131 -10.45 -20.03 4.05
C ILE A 131 -10.26 -20.72 2.72
N GLY A 132 -9.80 -21.98 2.75
CA GLY A 132 -9.49 -22.78 1.56
C GLY A 132 -10.74 -23.20 0.77
N GLN A 133 -10.79 -24.45 0.33
CA GLN A 133 -11.87 -24.95 -0.53
C GLN A 133 -13.26 -24.92 0.13
N ASP A 134 -13.33 -24.97 1.47
CA ASP A 134 -14.58 -24.88 2.24
C ASP A 134 -15.32 -23.53 2.09
N ALA A 135 -14.61 -22.52 1.58
CA ALA A 135 -15.17 -21.25 1.15
C ALA A 135 -16.32 -21.42 0.15
N VAL A 136 -16.15 -22.34 -0.80
CA VAL A 136 -17.05 -22.52 -1.94
C VAL A 136 -18.40 -23.02 -1.46
N ASN A 137 -18.42 -24.10 -0.68
CA ASN A 137 -19.66 -24.66 -0.14
C ASN A 137 -20.40 -23.65 0.74
N THR A 138 -19.67 -22.93 1.58
CA THR A 138 -20.24 -21.86 2.40
C THR A 138 -20.86 -20.77 1.52
N ALA A 139 -20.15 -20.31 0.50
CA ALA A 139 -20.63 -19.24 -0.36
C ALA A 139 -21.87 -19.65 -1.14
N VAL A 140 -21.93 -20.88 -1.65
CA VAL A 140 -23.13 -21.42 -2.32
C VAL A 140 -24.33 -21.41 -1.37
N ALA A 141 -24.17 -21.93 -0.16
CA ALA A 141 -25.24 -21.93 0.84
C ALA A 141 -25.69 -20.49 1.20
N PHE A 142 -24.75 -19.55 1.28
CA PHE A 142 -25.04 -18.14 1.51
C PHE A 142 -25.74 -17.46 0.33
N ASP A 143 -25.37 -17.81 -0.91
CA ASP A 143 -26.00 -17.26 -2.10
C ASP A 143 -27.43 -17.78 -2.27
N GLU A 144 -27.66 -19.08 -2.06
CA GLU A 144 -29.01 -19.67 -2.07
C GLU A 144 -29.88 -19.10 -0.94
N GLY A 145 -29.29 -18.89 0.24
CA GLY A 145 -30.04 -18.44 1.39
C GLY A 145 -30.26 -16.94 1.45
N VAL A 146 -29.19 -16.16 1.47
CA VAL A 146 -29.24 -14.71 1.66
C VAL A 146 -29.12 -13.97 0.33
N ASN A 147 -28.55 -14.59 -0.71
CA ASN A 147 -28.29 -14.02 -2.04
C ASN A 147 -27.55 -12.68 -1.96
N PHE A 148 -26.22 -12.78 -1.93
CA PHE A 148 -25.34 -11.63 -1.86
C PHE A 148 -25.06 -11.05 -3.24
N THR A 149 -24.67 -9.78 -3.29
CA THR A 149 -24.44 -9.03 -4.54
C THR A 149 -22.97 -8.93 -4.90
N GLY A 150 -22.08 -8.96 -3.90
CA GLY A 150 -20.64 -8.97 -4.15
C GLY A 150 -19.84 -9.54 -2.99
N ILE A 151 -18.57 -9.83 -3.27
CA ILE A 151 -17.64 -10.48 -2.35
C ILE A 151 -16.61 -9.45 -1.88
N VAL A 152 -16.21 -9.55 -0.61
CA VAL A 152 -15.10 -8.77 -0.05
C VAL A 152 -14.09 -9.69 0.59
N LEU A 153 -12.82 -9.51 0.22
CA LEU A 153 -11.71 -10.30 0.74
C LEU A 153 -11.10 -9.61 1.95
N SER A 154 -11.00 -10.31 3.06
CA SER A 154 -10.26 -9.85 4.23
C SER A 154 -8.95 -10.61 4.40
N LYS A 155 -8.02 -9.98 5.13
CA LYS A 155 -6.71 -10.53 5.50
C LYS A 155 -5.79 -10.89 4.32
N LEU A 156 -5.91 -10.13 3.22
CA LEU A 156 -5.14 -10.35 1.99
C LEU A 156 -3.63 -10.02 2.13
N ASP A 157 -3.23 -9.49 3.28
CA ASP A 157 -1.84 -9.23 3.68
C ASP A 157 -1.09 -10.47 4.20
N GLY A 158 -1.80 -11.56 4.49
CA GLY A 158 -1.16 -12.84 4.80
C GLY A 158 -0.59 -13.52 3.53
N ASP A 159 0.14 -14.62 3.72
CA ASP A 159 0.64 -15.49 2.63
C ASP A 159 -0.47 -16.18 1.80
N ALA A 160 -1.73 -15.84 2.05
CA ALA A 160 -2.87 -16.37 1.36
C ALA A 160 -2.97 -15.76 -0.04
N ARG A 161 -2.69 -16.58 -1.07
CA ARG A 161 -2.77 -16.22 -2.50
C ARG A 161 -4.19 -15.94 -3.02
N GLY A 162 -5.16 -15.69 -2.15
CA GLY A 162 -6.54 -15.31 -2.52
C GLY A 162 -7.31 -16.35 -3.36
N GLY A 163 -6.82 -17.58 -3.51
CA GLY A 163 -7.39 -18.57 -4.44
C GLY A 163 -8.85 -18.93 -4.14
N ALA A 164 -9.25 -18.93 -2.87
CA ALA A 164 -10.63 -19.18 -2.47
C ALA A 164 -11.61 -18.10 -2.92
N ALA A 165 -11.17 -16.84 -3.01
CA ALA A 165 -11.96 -15.76 -3.57
C ALA A 165 -12.32 -16.02 -5.03
N LEU A 166 -11.34 -16.49 -5.79
CA LEU A 166 -11.50 -16.80 -7.21
C LEU A 166 -12.47 -17.98 -7.39
N SER A 167 -12.34 -19.02 -6.55
CA SER A 167 -13.26 -20.15 -6.55
C SER A 167 -14.69 -19.72 -6.23
N VAL A 168 -14.89 -18.89 -5.20
CA VAL A 168 -16.22 -18.39 -4.83
C VAL A 168 -16.80 -17.51 -5.94
N ALA A 169 -16.03 -16.58 -6.50
CA ALA A 169 -16.48 -15.72 -7.59
C ALA A 169 -16.84 -16.54 -8.85
N SER A 170 -16.04 -17.56 -9.18
CA SER A 170 -16.31 -18.44 -10.33
C SER A 170 -17.57 -19.29 -10.15
N VAL A 171 -17.86 -19.76 -8.93
CA VAL A 171 -19.01 -20.64 -8.66
C VAL A 171 -20.31 -19.84 -8.49
N THR A 172 -20.25 -18.72 -7.78
CA THR A 172 -21.44 -17.88 -7.49
C THR A 172 -21.72 -16.86 -8.59
N GLY A 173 -20.76 -16.60 -9.48
CA GLY A 173 -20.86 -15.57 -10.52
C GLY A 173 -20.88 -14.13 -9.99
N LYS A 174 -20.66 -13.92 -8.69
CA LYS A 174 -20.69 -12.60 -8.06
C LYS A 174 -19.31 -11.93 -8.13
N PRO A 175 -19.24 -10.61 -8.37
CA PRO A 175 -17.97 -9.90 -8.44
C PRO A 175 -17.31 -9.77 -7.08
N VAL A 176 -15.98 -9.83 -7.05
CA VAL A 176 -15.18 -9.39 -5.89
C VAL A 176 -15.02 -7.88 -5.99
N MET A 177 -15.55 -7.14 -5.02
CA MET A 177 -15.63 -5.68 -5.07
C MET A 177 -14.49 -5.00 -4.32
N PHE A 178 -14.08 -5.55 -3.17
CA PHE A 178 -13.08 -4.93 -2.30
C PHE A 178 -12.12 -5.94 -1.71
N ALA A 179 -10.94 -5.45 -1.32
CA ALA A 179 -9.94 -6.18 -0.56
C ALA A 179 -9.47 -5.37 0.66
N SER A 180 -9.31 -6.05 1.79
CA SER A 180 -8.68 -5.52 3.00
C SER A 180 -7.30 -6.14 3.14
N THR A 181 -6.27 -5.30 3.04
CA THR A 181 -4.85 -5.65 2.97
C THR A 181 -4.09 -5.38 4.27
N GLY A 182 -4.75 -5.46 5.42
CA GLY A 182 -4.14 -5.19 6.73
C GLY A 182 -5.16 -4.98 7.84
N GLU A 183 -4.70 -4.58 9.01
CA GLU A 183 -5.55 -4.31 10.19
C GLU A 183 -5.91 -2.82 10.35
N GLY A 184 -5.12 -1.92 9.76
CA GLY A 184 -5.33 -0.49 9.81
C GLY A 184 -6.63 -0.09 9.11
N VAL A 185 -7.26 0.99 9.58
CA VAL A 185 -8.54 1.48 9.02
C VAL A 185 -8.38 1.97 7.57
N ASP A 186 -7.14 2.28 7.15
CA ASP A 186 -6.78 2.70 5.80
C ASP A 186 -6.38 1.53 4.87
N ASP A 187 -6.23 0.32 5.41
CA ASP A 187 -5.84 -0.86 4.64
C ASP A 187 -7.06 -1.46 3.93
N PHE A 188 -7.64 -0.69 3.00
CA PHE A 188 -8.86 -1.04 2.27
C PHE A 188 -8.82 -0.47 0.84
N GLU A 189 -8.94 -1.36 -0.14
CA GLU A 189 -8.83 -1.03 -1.56
C GLU A 189 -9.94 -1.66 -2.41
N LEU A 190 -10.18 -1.07 -3.58
CA LEU A 190 -10.98 -1.70 -4.63
C LEU A 190 -10.24 -2.95 -5.10
N PHE A 191 -11.00 -4.02 -5.36
CA PHE A 191 -10.40 -5.25 -5.85
C PHE A 191 -10.09 -5.12 -7.35
N HIS A 192 -8.84 -5.41 -7.71
CA HIS A 192 -8.38 -5.44 -9.10
C HIS A 192 -7.90 -6.86 -9.46
N PRO A 193 -8.62 -7.61 -10.31
CA PRO A 193 -8.26 -8.98 -10.68
C PRO A 193 -6.84 -9.09 -11.26
N ASP A 194 -6.45 -8.15 -12.12
CA ASP A 194 -5.13 -8.15 -12.77
C ASP A 194 -3.99 -8.02 -11.74
N ARG A 195 -4.21 -7.24 -10.68
CA ARG A 195 -3.24 -7.09 -9.59
C ARG A 195 -3.14 -8.36 -8.75
N MET A 196 -4.28 -8.98 -8.46
CA MET A 196 -4.30 -10.24 -7.73
C MET A 196 -3.59 -11.35 -8.53
N ALA A 197 -3.83 -11.44 -9.83
CA ALA A 197 -3.13 -12.36 -10.73
C ALA A 197 -1.61 -12.09 -10.72
N SER A 198 -1.20 -10.82 -10.78
CA SER A 198 0.21 -10.43 -10.76
C SER A 198 0.90 -10.75 -9.42
N ARG A 199 0.19 -10.58 -8.29
CA ARG A 199 0.67 -11.00 -6.96
C ARG A 199 0.80 -12.52 -6.86
N ILE A 200 -0.13 -13.29 -7.42
CA ILE A 200 -0.05 -14.77 -7.44
C ILE A 200 1.12 -15.26 -8.30
N LEU A 201 1.38 -14.58 -9.42
CA LEU A 201 2.45 -14.90 -10.36
C LEU A 201 3.81 -14.30 -9.97
N ASP A 202 3.93 -13.71 -8.78
CA ASP A 202 5.13 -13.01 -8.28
C ASP A 202 5.66 -11.92 -9.23
N MET A 203 4.80 -11.37 -10.10
CA MET A 203 5.16 -10.37 -11.10
C MET A 203 5.20 -8.94 -10.56
N GLY A 204 4.87 -8.71 -9.29
CA GLY A 204 4.95 -7.41 -8.63
C GLY A 204 3.87 -6.42 -9.10
N ASP A 205 3.32 -5.66 -8.15
CA ASP A 205 2.21 -4.74 -8.40
C ASP A 205 2.72 -3.31 -8.67
N VAL A 206 3.18 -3.08 -9.90
CA VAL A 206 3.69 -1.77 -10.34
C VAL A 206 2.60 -0.71 -10.40
N LEU A 207 1.34 -1.11 -10.64
CA LEU A 207 0.21 -0.17 -10.75
C LEU A 207 -0.19 0.42 -9.40
N THR A 208 -0.26 -0.39 -8.34
CA THR A 208 -0.56 0.11 -6.98
C THR A 208 0.53 1.08 -6.50
N LEU A 209 1.80 0.82 -6.83
CA LEU A 209 2.88 1.76 -6.55
C LEU A 209 2.66 3.12 -7.22
N ILE A 210 2.17 3.14 -8.46
CA ILE A 210 1.87 4.37 -9.19
C ILE A 210 0.67 5.10 -8.57
N GLU A 211 -0.43 4.40 -8.27
CA GLU A 211 -1.62 5.02 -7.67
C GLU A 211 -1.39 5.53 -6.24
N GLN A 212 -0.62 4.78 -5.44
CA GLN A 212 -0.23 5.21 -4.10
C GLN A 212 0.74 6.40 -4.16
N ALA A 213 1.67 6.39 -5.14
CA ALA A 213 2.53 7.54 -5.40
C ALA A 213 1.73 8.75 -5.87
N GLU A 214 0.72 8.57 -6.73
CA GLU A 214 -0.17 9.65 -7.18
C GLU A 214 -1.05 10.19 -6.05
N LYS A 215 -1.61 9.34 -5.18
CA LYS A 215 -2.40 9.76 -4.00
C LYS A 215 -1.56 10.50 -2.97
N ASN A 216 -0.30 10.09 -2.80
CA ASN A 216 0.62 10.72 -1.86
C ASN A 216 1.39 11.91 -2.48
N TRP A 217 1.28 12.13 -3.80
CA TRP A 217 1.84 13.30 -4.46
C TRP A 217 0.90 14.49 -4.32
N ASP A 218 1.17 15.29 -3.31
CA ASP A 218 0.45 16.54 -3.08
C ASP A 218 0.88 17.60 -4.10
N LYS A 219 0.05 17.81 -5.14
CA LYS A 219 0.27 18.81 -6.18
C LYS A 219 0.41 20.23 -5.60
N ASP A 220 -0.23 20.50 -4.47
CA ASP A 220 -0.18 21.82 -3.81
C ASP A 220 1.12 22.03 -3.05
N GLU A 221 1.74 20.95 -2.54
CA GLU A 221 3.05 21.01 -1.89
C GLU A 221 4.18 21.14 -2.93
N ALA A 222 4.06 20.43 -4.06
CA ALA A 222 4.97 20.58 -5.19
C ALA A 222 4.91 22.00 -5.79
N ALA A 223 3.72 22.58 -5.93
CA ALA A 223 3.54 23.96 -6.41
C ALA A 223 4.10 25.00 -5.43
N ARG A 224 3.91 24.82 -4.12
CA ARG A 224 4.51 25.69 -3.08
C ARG A 224 6.04 25.61 -3.08
N MET A 225 6.60 24.41 -3.22
CA MET A 225 8.06 24.25 -3.35
C MET A 225 8.58 24.89 -4.63
N ALA A 226 7.94 24.67 -5.79
CA ALA A 226 8.34 25.28 -7.05
C ALA A 226 8.31 26.82 -6.98
N LYS A 227 7.31 27.39 -6.30
CA LYS A 227 7.20 28.83 -6.07
C LYS A 227 8.33 29.35 -5.16
N LYS A 228 8.62 28.67 -4.04
CA LYS A 228 9.75 29.03 -3.16
C LYS A 228 11.11 28.92 -3.85
N PHE A 229 11.29 27.91 -4.71
CA PHE A 229 12.49 27.76 -5.54
C PHE A 229 12.63 28.88 -6.57
N ALA A 230 11.51 29.34 -7.16
CA ALA A 230 11.50 30.47 -8.08
C ALA A 230 11.76 31.81 -7.36
N ASP A 231 11.28 31.96 -6.13
CA ASP A 231 11.37 33.18 -5.32
C ASP A 231 12.70 33.30 -4.53
N GLN A 232 13.61 32.32 -4.66
CA GLN A 232 14.92 32.26 -3.97
C GLN A 232 14.83 32.41 -2.43
N GLU A 233 13.76 31.93 -1.82
CA GLU A 233 13.66 31.93 -0.36
C GLU A 233 14.68 30.98 0.29
N ASP A 234 15.26 31.39 1.42
CA ASP A 234 16.21 30.57 2.16
C ASP A 234 15.52 29.30 2.68
N PHE A 235 16.10 28.14 2.38
CA PHE A 235 15.65 26.84 2.91
C PHE A 235 15.61 26.86 4.45
N THR A 236 14.42 26.66 5.05
CA THR A 236 14.18 26.75 6.50
C THR A 236 14.09 25.40 7.20
N LEU A 237 14.09 25.37 8.54
CA LEU A 237 13.87 24.14 9.30
C LEU A 237 12.45 23.59 9.15
N ASP A 238 11.46 24.42 8.86
CA ASP A 238 10.09 23.93 8.57
C ASP A 238 10.05 23.20 7.22
N ASP A 239 10.80 23.68 6.21
CA ASP A 239 10.94 22.99 4.91
C ASP A 239 11.73 21.69 5.05
N PHE A 240 12.75 21.66 5.91
CA PHE A 240 13.49 20.44 6.23
C PHE A 240 12.60 19.42 6.95
N LEU A 241 11.74 19.87 7.87
CA LEU A 241 10.79 19.00 8.56
C LEU A 241 9.74 18.43 7.61
N SER A 242 9.19 19.24 6.69
CA SER A 242 8.21 18.75 5.72
C SER A 242 8.81 17.68 4.80
N GLN A 243 10.04 17.87 4.32
CA GLN A 243 10.75 16.86 3.54
C GLN A 243 10.99 15.56 4.31
N MET A 244 11.30 15.64 5.61
CA MET A 244 11.45 14.45 6.44
C MET A 244 10.12 13.73 6.68
N GLN A 245 9.02 14.47 6.84
CA GLN A 245 7.68 13.90 6.94
C GLN A 245 7.24 13.24 5.62
N GLN A 246 7.60 13.80 4.47
CA GLN A 246 7.39 13.14 3.17
C GLN A 246 8.14 11.81 3.09
N ILE A 247 9.41 11.78 3.52
CA ILE A 247 10.21 10.55 3.53
C ILE A 247 9.66 9.53 4.53
N ARG A 248 9.10 9.96 5.66
CA ARG A 248 8.36 9.08 6.59
C ARG A 248 7.18 8.41 5.89
N ASN A 249 6.42 9.17 5.10
CA ASN A 249 5.33 8.62 4.31
C ASN A 249 5.87 7.64 3.24
N MET A 250 7.07 7.86 2.71
CA MET A 250 7.77 6.87 1.87
C MET A 250 8.33 5.66 2.63
N GLY A 251 8.52 5.73 3.95
CA GLY A 251 8.86 4.58 4.80
C GLY A 251 7.80 3.48 4.72
N SER A 252 6.53 3.84 4.59
CA SER A 252 5.46 2.88 4.26
C SER A 252 5.68 2.20 2.88
N MET A 253 6.29 2.90 1.91
CA MET A 253 6.71 2.34 0.63
C MET A 253 7.97 1.47 0.73
N LYS A 254 8.80 1.58 1.77
CA LYS A 254 9.89 0.61 2.04
C LYS A 254 9.33 -0.79 2.23
N LYS A 255 8.20 -0.94 2.93
CA LYS A 255 7.49 -2.22 3.08
C LYS A 255 7.01 -2.76 1.73
N MET A 256 6.60 -1.87 0.82
CA MET A 256 6.16 -2.20 -0.54
C MET A 256 7.34 -2.56 -1.48
N LEU A 257 8.45 -1.84 -1.42
CA LEU A 257 9.69 -2.12 -2.17
C LEU A 257 10.36 -3.41 -1.71
N MET A 258 10.24 -3.77 -0.43
CA MET A 258 10.73 -5.04 0.14
C MET A 258 9.98 -6.27 -0.39
N MET A 259 8.82 -6.09 -1.03
CA MET A 259 8.04 -7.13 -1.69
C MET A 259 8.37 -7.26 -3.19
N MET A 260 9.26 -6.43 -3.74
CA MET A 260 9.64 -6.47 -5.15
C MET A 260 10.84 -7.41 -5.39
N PRO A 261 10.74 -8.41 -6.28
CA PRO A 261 11.87 -9.29 -6.60
C PRO A 261 13.00 -8.51 -7.29
N GLY A 262 14.25 -8.71 -6.84
CA GLY A 262 15.45 -8.07 -7.41
C GLY A 262 16.02 -6.88 -6.63
N ALA A 263 15.39 -6.43 -5.54
CA ALA A 263 15.84 -5.26 -4.76
C ALA A 263 16.92 -5.55 -3.68
N ALA A 264 17.60 -6.70 -3.74
CA ALA A 264 18.50 -7.17 -2.66
C ALA A 264 19.66 -6.21 -2.34
N GLY A 265 20.20 -5.49 -3.33
CA GLY A 265 21.29 -4.52 -3.12
C GLY A 265 20.85 -3.18 -2.51
N ILE A 266 19.58 -2.81 -2.71
CA ILE A 266 18.98 -1.58 -2.16
C ILE A 266 18.46 -1.83 -0.72
N ARG A 267 18.17 -3.09 -0.40
CA ARG A 267 17.70 -3.60 0.90
C ARG A 267 18.58 -3.16 2.09
N GLN A 268 19.90 -3.36 2.00
CA GLN A 268 20.82 -3.08 3.11
C GLN A 268 20.95 -1.59 3.46
N GLN A 269 20.81 -0.69 2.47
CA GLN A 269 20.87 0.75 2.73
C GLN A 269 19.55 1.29 3.30
N LEU A 270 18.42 0.67 2.93
CA LEU A 270 17.10 1.03 3.45
C LEU A 270 16.84 0.47 4.85
N GLU A 271 17.34 -0.71 5.21
CA GLU A 271 17.16 -1.31 6.53
C GLU A 271 17.70 -0.43 7.68
N ASN A 272 18.75 0.34 7.44
CA ASN A 272 19.36 1.24 8.42
C ASN A 272 18.54 2.52 8.70
N PHE A 273 17.42 2.72 8.01
CA PHE A 273 16.55 3.87 8.22
C PHE A 273 15.55 3.59 9.35
N ASP A 274 15.75 4.21 10.51
CA ASP A 274 14.86 4.13 11.67
C ASP A 274 13.83 5.27 11.63
N GLU A 275 12.55 4.93 11.47
CA GLU A 275 11.43 5.87 11.47
C GLU A 275 11.35 6.68 12.77
N ARG A 276 11.84 6.11 13.89
CA ARG A 276 11.86 6.79 15.19
C ARG A 276 12.83 7.97 15.23
N GLU A 277 13.83 8.02 14.33
CA GLU A 277 14.67 9.22 14.21
C GLU A 277 13.86 10.42 13.70
N ILE A 278 12.89 10.20 12.80
CA ILE A 278 12.04 11.26 12.26
C ILE A 278 11.16 11.86 13.36
N ASP A 279 10.57 11.01 14.21
CA ASP A 279 9.79 11.46 15.37
C ASP A 279 10.61 12.34 16.32
N ARG A 280 11.88 11.99 16.55
CA ARG A 280 12.78 12.81 17.39
C ARG A 280 13.10 14.14 16.74
N VAL A 281 13.40 14.15 15.43
CA VAL A 281 13.65 15.39 14.68
C VAL A 281 12.43 16.30 14.73
N GLU A 282 11.23 15.73 14.56
CA GLU A 282 9.97 16.46 14.65
C GLU A 282 9.77 17.08 16.04
N ALA A 283 10.01 16.32 17.11
CA ALA A 283 9.93 16.83 18.47
C ALA A 283 10.93 17.99 18.73
N ILE A 284 12.15 17.90 18.21
CA ILE A 284 13.18 18.95 18.31
C ILE A 284 12.74 20.22 17.57
N VAL A 285 12.31 20.11 16.30
CA VAL A 285 11.90 21.27 15.50
C VAL A 285 10.65 21.94 16.09
N ARG A 286 9.67 21.15 16.55
CA ARG A 286 8.45 21.67 17.20
C ARG A 286 8.74 22.38 18.52
N SER A 287 9.86 22.07 19.19
CA SER A 287 10.33 22.75 20.41
C SER A 287 11.06 24.08 20.15
N MET A 288 11.25 24.45 18.88
CA MET A 288 11.77 25.76 18.46
C MET A 288 10.64 26.76 18.26
N THR A 289 10.95 28.05 18.44
CA THR A 289 10.03 29.13 18.08
C THR A 289 10.02 29.34 16.55
N PRO A 290 8.94 29.90 15.96
CA PRO A 290 8.88 30.15 14.51
C PRO A 290 10.09 30.93 13.98
N HIS A 291 10.56 31.92 14.74
CA HIS A 291 11.73 32.72 14.39
C HIS A 291 13.04 31.90 14.38
N GLU A 292 13.17 30.91 15.28
CA GLU A 292 14.32 30.00 15.29
C GLU A 292 14.30 29.00 14.12
N ARG A 293 13.12 28.65 13.62
CA ARG A 293 12.97 27.74 12.46
C ARG A 293 13.34 28.40 11.14
N VAL A 294 12.97 29.67 10.99
CA VAL A 294 13.33 30.48 9.82
C VAL A 294 14.80 30.88 9.85
N ALA A 295 15.33 31.23 11.03
CA ALA A 295 16.72 31.67 11.18
C ALA A 295 17.53 30.80 12.18
N PRO A 296 17.95 29.58 11.80
CA PRO A 296 18.63 28.64 12.72
C PRO A 296 19.96 29.15 13.28
N LYS A 297 20.57 30.16 12.63
CA LYS A 297 21.83 30.78 13.06
C LYS A 297 21.75 31.46 14.43
N ILE A 298 20.56 31.83 14.90
CA ILE A 298 20.36 32.48 16.20
C ILE A 298 20.41 31.49 17.38
N ILE A 299 20.45 30.17 17.09
CA ILE A 299 20.36 29.10 18.09
C ILE A 299 21.71 28.94 18.82
N ASN A 300 21.85 29.71 19.89
CA ASN A 300 22.97 29.64 20.84
C ASN A 300 22.81 28.50 21.87
N GLY A 301 23.82 28.26 22.70
CA GLY A 301 23.83 27.16 23.68
C GLY A 301 22.63 27.18 24.65
N SER A 302 22.19 28.36 25.09
CA SER A 302 21.00 28.51 25.95
C SER A 302 19.72 28.05 25.25
N ARG A 303 19.54 28.44 23.97
CA ARG A 303 18.40 27.98 23.15
C ARG A 303 18.46 26.47 22.92
N ARG A 304 19.64 25.89 22.67
CA ARG A 304 19.79 24.43 22.51
C ARG A 304 19.40 23.67 23.77
N ALA A 305 19.80 24.16 24.96
CA ALA A 305 19.41 23.57 26.24
C ALA A 305 17.89 23.68 26.51
N ARG A 306 17.25 24.75 26.05
CA ARG A 306 15.78 24.89 26.11
C ARG A 306 15.07 23.91 25.16
N ILE A 307 15.53 23.84 23.91
CA ILE A 307 14.98 22.94 22.90
C ILE A 307 15.11 21.48 23.35
N ALA A 308 16.29 21.08 23.82
CA ALA A 308 16.57 19.74 24.33
C ALA A 308 15.61 19.32 25.45
N ARG A 309 15.36 20.23 26.42
CA ARG A 309 14.38 20.00 27.49
C ARG A 309 12.94 19.92 26.98
N GLY A 310 12.58 20.72 25.98
CA GLY A 310 11.24 20.71 25.38
C GLY A 310 10.96 19.45 24.55
N SER A 311 11.98 18.89 23.91
CA SER A 311 11.86 17.69 23.08
C SER A 311 12.20 16.38 23.81
N GLY A 312 12.68 16.45 25.05
CA GLY A 312 13.06 15.28 25.85
C GLY A 312 14.33 14.57 25.38
N VAL A 313 15.25 15.28 24.72
CA VAL A 313 16.49 14.72 24.13
C VAL A 313 17.74 15.37 24.71
N HIS A 314 18.91 14.79 24.42
CA HIS A 314 20.17 15.39 24.83
C HIS A 314 20.57 16.58 23.94
N VAL A 315 21.33 17.53 24.50
CA VAL A 315 21.82 18.71 23.74
C VAL A 315 22.68 18.31 22.53
N SER A 316 23.38 17.17 22.59
CA SER A 316 24.14 16.61 21.47
C SER A 316 23.26 16.24 20.28
N GLU A 317 22.03 15.76 20.51
CA GLU A 317 21.09 15.43 19.44
C GLU A 317 20.59 16.69 18.71
N VAL A 318 20.35 17.77 19.47
CA VAL A 318 20.02 19.08 18.89
C VAL A 318 21.17 19.62 18.05
N ASN A 319 22.41 19.46 18.50
CA ASN A 319 23.60 19.84 17.70
C ASN A 319 23.69 19.04 16.40
N GLY A 320 23.51 17.71 16.49
CA GLY A 320 23.54 16.82 15.33
C GLY A 320 22.49 17.21 14.29
N LEU A 321 21.28 17.56 14.71
CA LEU A 321 20.24 18.05 13.80
C LEU A 321 20.67 19.35 13.08
N LEU A 322 21.18 20.33 13.82
CA LEU A 322 21.60 21.61 13.24
C LEU A 322 22.76 21.45 12.25
N GLU A 323 23.67 20.50 12.50
CA GLU A 323 24.74 20.15 11.57
C GLU A 323 24.21 19.49 10.30
N ARG A 324 23.31 18.51 10.43
CA ARG A 324 22.63 17.85 9.29
C ARG A 324 21.87 18.87 8.46
N PHE A 325 21.13 19.78 9.10
CA PHE A 325 20.43 20.87 8.44
C PHE A 325 21.39 21.81 7.69
N ALA A 326 22.50 22.22 8.30
CA ALA A 326 23.49 23.08 7.66
C ALA A 326 24.15 22.40 6.43
N GLN A 327 24.32 21.07 6.46
CA GLN A 327 24.79 20.30 5.31
C GLN A 327 23.74 20.26 4.19
N ALA A 328 22.47 20.01 4.53
CA ALA A 328 21.36 20.03 3.57
C ALA A 328 21.22 21.42 2.92
N GLN A 329 21.27 22.49 3.71
CA GLN A 329 21.22 23.87 3.21
C GLN A 329 22.38 24.19 2.26
N LYS A 330 23.60 23.71 2.56
CA LYS A 330 24.76 23.84 1.64
C LYS A 330 24.54 23.09 0.33
N MET A 331 23.97 21.89 0.37
CA MET A 331 23.67 21.10 -0.84
C MET A 331 22.59 21.77 -1.68
N MET A 332 21.51 22.23 -1.07
CA MET A 332 20.41 22.94 -1.73
C MET A 332 20.89 24.24 -2.37
N LYS A 333 21.75 25.01 -1.69
CA LYS A 333 22.34 26.23 -2.25
C LYS A 333 23.21 25.94 -3.48
N LYS A 334 23.95 24.84 -3.49
CA LYS A 334 24.73 24.41 -4.67
C LYS A 334 23.84 23.98 -5.84
N MET A 335 22.71 23.34 -5.56
CA MET A 335 21.73 22.94 -6.56
C MET A 335 20.98 24.15 -7.15
N ALA A 336 20.57 25.11 -6.31
CA ALA A 336 19.93 26.36 -6.73
C ALA A 336 20.88 27.26 -7.56
N GLN A 337 22.19 27.17 -7.33
CA GLN A 337 23.21 27.85 -8.14
C GLN A 337 23.51 27.19 -9.49
N GLY A 338 22.71 26.19 -9.91
CA GLY A 338 22.85 25.54 -11.22
C GLY A 338 23.98 24.51 -11.30
N GLY A 339 24.57 24.12 -10.17
CA GLY A 339 25.54 23.03 -10.11
C GLY A 339 24.83 21.68 -10.11
N GLY A 340 24.77 21.01 -11.27
CA GLY A 340 24.32 19.63 -11.38
C GLY A 340 25.02 18.73 -10.35
N MET A 341 24.29 17.72 -9.86
CA MET A 341 24.79 16.74 -8.87
C MET A 341 26.18 16.20 -9.27
N PRO A 342 27.19 16.23 -8.38
CA PRO A 342 28.42 15.50 -8.59
C PRO A 342 28.10 13.99 -8.61
N GLY A 343 28.21 13.35 -9.78
CA GLY A 343 28.05 11.90 -9.93
C GLY A 343 26.87 11.41 -10.75
N MET A 344 26.04 12.30 -11.32
CA MET A 344 25.01 11.93 -12.29
C MET A 344 25.54 12.15 -13.73
N PRO A 345 25.71 11.09 -14.54
CA PRO A 345 25.93 11.22 -15.98
C PRO A 345 24.77 11.99 -16.58
N GLY A 346 25.08 13.03 -17.37
CA GLY A 346 24.08 13.93 -17.94
C GLY A 346 22.94 13.17 -18.63
N MET A 347 21.72 13.41 -18.16
CA MET A 347 20.48 13.11 -18.88
C MET A 347 20.43 14.03 -20.12
N PRO A 348 20.52 13.48 -21.34
CA PRO A 348 20.30 14.25 -22.55
C PRO A 348 18.80 14.25 -22.88
N GLY A 349 18.17 15.43 -22.87
CA GLY A 349 16.92 15.63 -23.60
C GLY A 349 15.82 16.30 -22.80
N MET A 350 15.86 17.64 -22.73
CA MET A 350 14.64 18.46 -22.77
C MET A 350 15.03 19.87 -23.24
N GLY A 351 15.26 19.99 -24.56
CA GLY A 351 15.53 21.27 -25.21
C GLY A 351 14.24 21.97 -25.59
N GLY A 352 14.06 23.20 -25.12
CA GLY A 352 13.14 24.17 -25.72
C GLY A 352 13.70 24.71 -27.05
N PRO A 353 12.84 25.21 -27.96
CA PRO A 353 13.22 25.43 -29.35
C PRO A 353 13.85 26.82 -29.55
N GLY A 354 15.06 26.85 -30.10
CA GLY A 354 15.66 28.12 -30.54
C GLY A 354 17.06 27.97 -31.12
N GLY A 355 17.21 28.37 -32.38
CA GLY A 355 18.50 28.83 -32.91
C GLY A 355 19.27 27.83 -33.77
N ALA A 356 18.92 27.79 -35.05
CA ALA A 356 19.75 27.22 -36.10
C ALA A 356 21.14 27.87 -36.13
N ARG A 357 22.21 27.07 -36.19
CA ARG A 357 23.47 27.47 -36.84
C ARG A 357 24.26 26.28 -37.40
N LYS A 358 24.65 26.50 -38.67
CA LYS A 358 25.41 25.69 -39.62
C LYS A 358 26.68 25.01 -39.07
N GLY A 359 26.90 23.78 -39.54
CA GLY A 359 28.04 23.47 -40.41
C GLY A 359 29.26 22.80 -39.78
N GLY A 360 29.54 21.57 -40.20
CA GLY A 360 30.88 20.96 -40.04
C GLY A 360 30.86 19.43 -40.07
N LYS A 361 31.09 18.84 -41.24
CA LYS A 361 31.47 17.42 -41.37
C LYS A 361 32.78 17.18 -40.63
N ASN A 362 32.85 16.18 -39.74
CA ASN A 362 34.10 15.47 -39.45
C ASN A 362 33.86 14.10 -38.80
N ALA A 363 34.54 13.10 -39.38
CA ALA A 363 34.53 11.69 -39.00
C ALA A 363 35.15 11.44 -37.60
N PRO A 364 34.79 10.33 -36.92
CA PRO A 364 35.34 10.01 -35.61
C PRO A 364 36.80 9.52 -35.69
N LYS A 365 37.71 10.25 -35.03
CA LYS A 365 39.10 9.84 -34.80
C LYS A 365 39.18 8.70 -33.77
N LYS A 366 39.87 7.61 -34.16
CA LYS A 366 40.33 6.52 -33.29
C LYS A 366 41.26 7.06 -32.19
N LYS A 367 41.04 6.65 -30.93
CA LYS A 367 41.97 6.90 -29.81
C LYS A 367 43.24 6.05 -29.96
N ALA A 368 44.36 6.68 -29.61
CA ALA A 368 45.72 6.18 -29.79
C ALA A 368 46.04 4.97 -28.89
N ARG A 369 46.72 3.97 -29.47
CA ARG A 369 47.45 2.91 -28.76
C ARG A 369 48.67 3.51 -28.09
N SER A 370 48.95 3.11 -26.84
CA SER A 370 50.14 3.54 -26.11
C SER A 370 51.42 2.99 -26.77
N GLY A 371 52.44 3.84 -26.93
CA GLY A 371 53.67 3.54 -27.67
C GLY A 371 54.71 2.72 -26.92
N ASN A 372 54.31 1.84 -25.99
CA ASN A 372 55.24 0.99 -25.26
C ASN A 372 54.98 -0.50 -25.58
N PRO A 373 55.84 -1.16 -26.38
CA PRO A 373 55.59 -2.52 -26.88
C PRO A 373 55.47 -3.57 -25.76
N ALA A 374 56.13 -3.36 -24.61
CA ALA A 374 56.01 -4.26 -23.45
C ALA A 374 54.60 -4.24 -22.83
N LYS A 375 53.97 -3.06 -22.77
CA LYS A 375 52.60 -2.92 -22.24
C LYS A 375 51.55 -3.49 -23.19
N ALA A 376 51.73 -3.32 -24.50
CA ALA A 376 50.83 -3.91 -25.49
C ALA A 376 50.87 -5.45 -25.47
N ALA A 377 52.05 -6.04 -25.26
CA ALA A 377 52.20 -7.50 -25.11
C ALA A 377 51.56 -8.02 -23.81
N GLN A 378 51.65 -7.25 -22.71
CA GLN A 378 50.98 -7.57 -21.45
C GLN A 378 49.46 -7.48 -21.57
N GLU A 379 48.93 -6.40 -22.16
CA GLU A 379 47.49 -6.23 -22.36
C GLU A 379 46.88 -7.32 -23.26
N LEU A 380 47.63 -7.79 -24.27
CA LEU A 380 47.21 -8.92 -25.10
C LEU A 380 47.20 -10.25 -24.32
N LYS A 381 48.26 -10.53 -23.53
CA LYS A 381 48.30 -11.73 -22.68
C LYS A 381 47.20 -11.73 -21.62
N ASP A 382 46.92 -10.58 -21.01
CA ASP A 382 45.85 -10.44 -20.01
C ASP A 382 44.46 -10.60 -20.63
N ALA A 383 44.26 -10.11 -21.86
CA ALA A 383 43.02 -10.30 -22.61
C ALA A 383 42.81 -11.78 -23.03
N GLU A 384 43.88 -12.47 -23.42
CA GLU A 384 43.84 -13.91 -23.74
C GLU A 384 43.60 -14.75 -22.48
N ALA A 385 44.24 -14.42 -21.35
CA ALA A 385 44.02 -15.11 -20.07
C ALA A 385 42.58 -14.94 -19.56
N ARG A 386 41.99 -13.74 -19.72
CA ARG A 386 40.56 -13.50 -19.39
C ARG A 386 39.60 -14.28 -20.28
N ARG A 387 39.91 -14.41 -21.58
CA ARG A 387 39.11 -15.24 -22.50
C ARG A 387 39.22 -16.74 -22.18
N ALA A 388 40.42 -17.21 -21.82
CA ALA A 388 40.63 -18.60 -21.43
C ALA A 388 39.97 -18.96 -20.08
N GLY A 389 39.90 -18.00 -19.14
CA GLY A 389 39.22 -18.17 -17.85
C GLY A 389 37.69 -18.23 -17.98
N ALA A 390 37.10 -17.42 -18.87
CA ALA A 390 35.66 -17.40 -19.10
C ALA A 390 35.13 -18.67 -19.79
N ALA A 391 35.97 -19.39 -20.55
CA ALA A 391 35.61 -20.65 -21.19
C ALA A 391 35.67 -21.88 -20.26
N LYS A 392 36.23 -21.74 -19.05
CA LYS A 392 36.42 -22.85 -18.08
C LYS A 392 35.47 -22.83 -16.88
N ALA A 393 34.59 -21.83 -16.76
CA ALA A 393 33.66 -21.70 -15.63
C ALA A 393 32.20 -21.93 -16.08
N LEU A 394 31.90 -23.16 -16.49
CA LEU A 394 30.55 -23.72 -16.51
C LEU A 394 30.55 -24.90 -15.51
N PRO A 395 29.87 -24.80 -14.36
CA PRO A 395 29.71 -25.96 -13.50
C PRO A 395 28.59 -26.85 -14.05
N THR A 396 28.99 -28.01 -14.55
CA THR A 396 28.10 -29.16 -14.81
C THR A 396 28.11 -30.11 -13.62
N GLY A 397 26.91 -30.42 -13.10
CA GLY A 397 26.57 -31.59 -12.28
C GLY A 397 26.19 -31.31 -10.82
N ALA A 398 25.23 -31.97 -10.17
CA ALA A 398 24.14 -32.87 -10.59
C ALA A 398 23.25 -33.09 -9.35
N ALA A 399 21.92 -33.05 -9.49
CA ALA A 399 20.99 -33.83 -8.65
C ALA A 399 19.62 -33.92 -9.36
N PHE A 400 19.23 -35.16 -9.70
CA PHE A 400 17.95 -35.64 -10.23
C PHE A 400 17.61 -35.43 -11.71
N GLY A 401 18.00 -36.44 -12.54
CA GLY A 401 17.16 -36.94 -13.66
C GLY A 401 15.98 -37.75 -13.12
N GLN A 402 15.01 -38.28 -13.88
CA GLN A 402 14.75 -38.56 -15.30
C GLN A 402 13.23 -38.34 -15.49
N GLN A 403 12.69 -37.91 -16.63
CA GLN A 403 12.58 -38.66 -17.89
C GLN A 403 12.34 -37.67 -19.04
N ALA A 404 13.20 -37.73 -20.05
CA ALA A 404 12.94 -37.16 -21.36
C ALA A 404 12.07 -38.16 -22.15
N GLY A 405 10.81 -37.82 -22.36
CA GLY A 405 10.04 -38.29 -23.50
C GLY A 405 10.04 -37.20 -24.56
N ASP A 406 10.28 -37.55 -25.82
CA ASP A 406 10.16 -36.64 -26.95
C ASP A 406 8.82 -35.90 -26.89
N PHE A 407 8.88 -34.58 -26.71
CA PHE A 407 7.70 -33.73 -26.72
C PHE A 407 7.31 -33.46 -28.18
N ASP A 408 6.32 -34.19 -28.67
CA ASP A 408 5.71 -33.95 -29.99
C ASP A 408 4.61 -32.87 -29.87
N PRO A 409 4.82 -31.66 -30.41
CA PRO A 409 3.85 -30.56 -30.30
C PRO A 409 2.53 -30.83 -31.01
N SER A 410 2.43 -31.87 -31.85
CA SER A 410 1.23 -32.20 -32.62
C SER A 410 0.13 -32.89 -31.80
N GLN A 411 0.40 -33.28 -30.55
CA GLN A 411 -0.56 -33.92 -29.65
C GLN A 411 -1.34 -32.92 -28.76
N LEU A 412 -1.01 -31.63 -28.83
CA LEU A 412 -1.74 -30.59 -28.12
C LEU A 412 -3.00 -30.21 -28.90
N ASN A 413 -4.16 -30.51 -28.34
CA ASN A 413 -5.45 -30.10 -28.90
C ASN A 413 -5.66 -28.60 -28.65
N LEU A 414 -4.98 -27.77 -29.43
CA LEU A 414 -5.00 -26.32 -29.29
C LEU A 414 -6.25 -25.72 -29.98
N PRO A 415 -6.89 -24.71 -29.37
CA PRO A 415 -7.97 -23.96 -30.00
C PRO A 415 -7.51 -23.32 -31.33
N LYS A 416 -8.38 -23.33 -32.35
CA LYS A 416 -8.05 -22.78 -33.68
C LYS A 416 -7.49 -21.36 -33.57
N GLY A 417 -6.26 -21.15 -34.06
CA GLY A 417 -5.60 -19.84 -34.13
C GLY A 417 -4.36 -19.68 -33.23
N PHE A 418 -4.06 -20.65 -32.36
CA PHE A 418 -2.89 -20.59 -31.47
C PHE A 418 -1.55 -20.84 -32.18
N ASP A 419 -1.57 -21.42 -33.39
CA ASP A 419 -0.37 -21.76 -34.18
C ASP A 419 0.49 -20.52 -34.54
N LYS A 420 -0.13 -19.33 -34.57
CA LYS A 420 0.55 -18.07 -34.91
C LYS A 420 1.53 -17.57 -33.84
N PHE A 421 1.44 -18.07 -32.62
CA PHE A 421 2.30 -17.64 -31.50
C PHE A 421 3.52 -18.54 -31.29
N LEU A 422 3.61 -19.67 -32.00
CA LEU A 422 4.71 -20.64 -31.85
C LEU A 422 5.87 -20.43 -32.85
N GLY A 423 5.86 -19.33 -33.61
CA GLY A 423 7.04 -18.82 -34.32
C GLY A 423 7.65 -19.79 -35.35
N LYS A 424 6.85 -20.20 -36.35
CA LYS A 424 7.34 -20.67 -37.65
C LYS A 424 6.78 -19.82 -38.77
#